data_AF-A0A924FT13-F1
#
_entry.id   AF-A0A924FT13-F1
#
_cell.length_a   1.000
_cell.length_b   1.000
_cell.length_c   1.000
_cell.angle_alpha   90.00
_cell.angle_beta   90.00
_cell.angle_gamma   90.00
#
_symmetry.space_group_name_H-M   'P 1'
#
loop_
_entity.id
_entity.type
_entity.pdbx_description
1 polymer ?
#
loop_
_entity_poly.entity_id
_entity_poly.type
_entity_poly.pdbx_seq_one_letter_code
_entity_poly.pdbx_strand_id
1 'polypeptide(L)'
;MAEREHMGTEPASPRVWSAISLRRSGQRPLRFEGVLAIAAETPATEGRLGHTIRLFETSNGEMAVAMELWTAGCEIPTADARMIRTAEELVQACESFDPRERMSLDFSRSLSEVRGAAVATKMTIESLLEATADDYRATVLAILRDPRAQSVAAHVPPNI
;
A
#
# COMPACT_ATOMS: atom_id res chain seq x y z
N MET A 1 40.53 -30.54 5.87
CA MET A 1 40.93 -29.50 6.84
C MET A 1 40.66 -28.17 6.12
N ALA A 2 39.50 -27.56 6.30
CA ALA A 2 39.04 -26.72 7.42
C ALA A 2 39.44 -25.25 7.22
N GLU A 3 38.43 -24.44 6.86
CA GLU A 3 38.27 -22.97 7.02
C GLU A 3 36.92 -22.67 6.31
N ARG A 4 35.75 -22.45 6.93
CA ARG A 4 35.29 -21.61 8.06
C ARG A 4 35.54 -20.11 7.88
N GLU A 5 34.92 -19.54 6.86
CA GLU A 5 34.63 -18.10 6.78
C GLU A 5 33.11 -17.91 6.92
N HIS A 6 32.64 -17.74 8.16
CA HIS A 6 32.17 -16.45 8.66
C HIS A 6 31.15 -15.78 7.72
N MET A 7 29.99 -16.42 7.61
CA MET A 7 28.76 -15.75 7.20
C MET A 7 28.38 -14.79 8.34
N GLY A 8 28.93 -13.58 8.28
CA GLY A 8 28.60 -12.49 9.18
C GLY A 8 27.11 -12.22 9.05
N THR A 9 26.37 -12.54 10.10
CA THR A 9 25.04 -11.97 10.32
C THR A 9 25.25 -10.47 10.43
N GLU A 10 25.00 -9.73 9.35
CA GLU A 10 24.94 -8.27 9.43
C GLU A 10 24.00 -7.92 10.59
N PRO A 11 24.46 -7.13 11.59
CA PRO A 11 23.56 -6.70 12.64
C PRO A 11 22.43 -5.93 11.97
N ALA A 12 21.20 -6.44 12.14
CA ALA A 12 20.01 -5.77 11.66
C ALA A 12 20.09 -4.30 12.05
N SER A 13 20.16 -3.41 11.06
CA SER A 13 20.25 -1.98 11.30
C SER A 13 19.20 -1.56 12.32
N PRO A 14 19.51 -0.70 13.29
CA PRO A 14 18.56 -0.32 14.33
C PRO A 14 17.28 0.17 13.66
N ARG A 15 16.16 -0.48 13.98
CA ARG A 15 14.85 -0.09 13.46
C ARG A 15 14.54 1.31 13.98
N VAL A 16 14.63 2.31 13.10
CA VAL A 16 14.29 3.69 13.45
C VAL A 16 12.78 3.83 13.33
N TRP A 17 12.13 3.91 14.50
CA TRP A 17 10.71 4.21 14.59
C TRP A 17 10.47 5.67 14.20
N SER A 18 9.41 5.92 13.43
CA SER A 18 9.05 7.24 12.95
C SER A 18 7.55 7.47 13.04
N ALA A 19 7.15 8.73 13.26
CA ALA A 19 5.75 9.11 13.21
C ALA A 19 5.27 9.06 11.74
N ILE A 20 4.36 8.15 11.45
CA ILE A 20 3.77 7.92 10.14
C ILE A 20 2.33 8.44 10.14
N SER A 21 1.95 9.14 9.07
CA SER A 21 0.58 9.61 8.84
C SER A 21 0.14 9.21 7.43
N LEU A 22 -0.65 8.13 7.33
CA LEU A 22 -1.18 7.61 6.08
C LEU A 22 -2.56 8.19 5.79
N ARG A 23 -2.81 8.53 4.52
CA ARG A 23 -4.12 9.01 4.07
C ARG A 23 -5.13 7.87 4.04
N ARG A 24 -6.39 8.20 4.37
CA ARG A 24 -7.55 7.31 4.22
C ARG A 24 -8.64 8.09 3.51
N SER A 25 -9.01 7.68 2.30
CA SER A 25 -10.02 8.41 1.51
C SER A 25 -11.35 8.52 2.27
N GLY A 26 -11.84 9.76 2.42
CA GLY A 26 -13.08 10.09 3.14
C GLY A 26 -13.02 9.97 4.67
N GLN A 27 -11.86 9.67 5.25
CA GLN A 27 -11.71 9.42 6.69
C GLN A 27 -10.56 10.21 7.30
N ARG A 28 -10.44 10.17 8.64
CA ARG A 28 -9.27 10.73 9.33
C ARG A 28 -8.01 9.94 8.94
N PRO A 29 -6.86 10.61 8.74
CA PRO A 29 -5.60 9.92 8.47
C PRO A 29 -5.27 8.89 9.55
N LEU A 30 -4.69 7.76 9.13
CA LEU A 30 -4.13 6.78 10.05
C LEU A 30 -2.79 7.27 10.55
N ARG A 31 -2.65 7.49 11.86
CA ARG A 31 -1.41 7.97 12.48
C ARG A 31 -0.91 6.95 13.48
N PHE A 32 0.37 6.62 13.38
CA PHE A 32 1.05 5.66 14.26
C PHE A 32 2.55 5.93 14.25
N GLU A 33 3.25 5.33 15.20
CA GLU A 33 4.70 5.22 15.16
C GLU A 33 5.05 3.86 14.53
N GLY A 34 5.91 3.86 13.52
CA GLY A 34 6.20 2.67 12.75
C GLY A 34 7.47 2.75 11.92
N VAL A 35 7.79 1.64 11.27
CA VAL A 35 8.89 1.51 10.32
C VAL A 35 8.39 0.82 9.05
N LEU A 36 8.90 1.24 7.89
CA LEU A 36 8.59 0.58 6.63
C LEU A 36 9.20 -0.84 6.64
N ALA A 37 8.35 -1.86 6.55
CA ALA A 37 8.76 -3.25 6.53
C ALA A 37 9.00 -3.75 5.09
N ILE A 38 8.05 -3.46 4.20
CA ILE A 38 8.05 -3.87 2.79
C ILE A 38 7.41 -2.76 1.95
N ALA A 39 7.94 -2.54 0.75
CA ALA A 39 7.27 -1.77 -0.30
C ALA A 39 7.36 -2.51 -1.63
N ALA A 40 6.27 -2.49 -2.39
CA ALA A 40 6.23 -2.91 -3.78
C ALA A 40 5.63 -1.77 -4.60
N GLU A 41 6.27 -1.46 -5.72
CA GLU A 41 5.90 -0.35 -6.58
C GLU A 41 5.87 -0.77 -8.03
N THR A 42 4.87 -0.29 -8.75
CA THR A 42 4.82 -0.27 -10.21
C THR A 42 4.71 1.19 -10.66
N PRO A 43 5.63 1.70 -11.50
CA PRO A 43 5.60 3.09 -11.93
C PRO A 43 4.42 3.37 -12.87
N ALA A 44 3.88 4.59 -12.81
CA ALA A 44 2.87 5.05 -13.77
C ALA A 44 3.49 5.23 -15.17
N THR A 45 2.76 4.86 -16.21
CA THR A 45 3.17 5.03 -17.61
C THR A 45 2.02 5.62 -18.43
N GLU A 46 2.29 6.04 -19.67
CA GLU A 46 1.24 6.51 -20.56
C GLU A 46 0.23 5.37 -20.79
N GLY A 47 -1.03 5.57 -20.37
CA GLY A 47 -2.07 4.55 -20.47
C GLY A 47 -2.11 3.53 -19.32
N ARG A 48 -1.33 3.69 -18.24
CA ARG A 48 -1.41 2.84 -17.04
C ARG A 48 -1.21 3.62 -15.73
N LEU A 49 -1.89 3.19 -14.68
CA LEU A 49 -1.67 3.74 -13.35
C LEU A 49 -0.36 3.23 -12.72
N GLY A 50 0.22 4.05 -11.86
CA GLY A 50 1.23 3.62 -10.91
C GLY A 50 0.57 3.12 -9.64
N HIS A 51 1.22 2.14 -9.00
CA HIS A 51 0.74 1.47 -7.81
C HIS A 51 1.86 1.38 -6.78
N THR A 52 1.59 1.73 -5.54
CA THR A 52 2.48 1.39 -4.42
C THR A 52 1.68 0.69 -3.36
N ILE A 53 2.19 -0.45 -2.88
CA ILE A 53 1.73 -1.08 -1.65
C ILE A 53 2.88 -1.04 -0.66
N ARG A 54 2.64 -0.45 0.52
CA ARG A 54 3.63 -0.40 1.61
C ARG A 54 3.07 -1.09 2.84
N LEU A 55 3.84 -1.98 3.43
CA LEU A 55 3.59 -2.51 4.76
C LEU A 55 4.50 -1.81 5.76
N PHE A 56 3.90 -1.36 6.84
CA PHE A 56 4.59 -0.80 7.99
C PHE A 56 4.38 -1.72 9.18
N GLU A 57 5.44 -1.91 9.94
CA GLU A 57 5.36 -2.46 11.29
C GLU A 57 5.17 -1.29 12.24
N THR A 58 4.25 -1.40 13.18
CA THR A 58 3.96 -0.35 14.16
C THR A 58 4.64 -0.65 15.49
N SER A 59 4.90 0.37 16.31
CA SER A 59 5.65 0.22 17.57
C SER A 59 4.95 -0.64 18.62
N ASN A 60 3.64 -0.88 18.45
CA ASN A 60 2.83 -1.80 19.27
C ASN A 60 2.79 -3.23 18.70
N GLY A 61 3.57 -3.56 17.67
CA GLY A 61 3.63 -4.90 17.07
C GLY A 61 2.46 -5.25 16.15
N GLU A 62 1.60 -4.28 15.82
CA GLU A 62 0.62 -4.41 14.74
C GLU A 62 1.27 -4.08 13.39
N MET A 63 0.50 -4.23 12.31
CA MET A 63 0.92 -3.88 10.97
C MET A 63 -0.05 -2.89 10.35
N ALA A 64 0.45 -2.03 9.46
CA ALA A 64 -0.38 -1.15 8.65
C ALA A 64 -0.05 -1.35 7.18
N VAL A 65 -1.08 -1.39 6.34
CA VAL A 65 -0.93 -1.41 4.88
C VAL A 65 -1.36 -0.06 4.31
N ALA A 66 -0.56 0.49 3.40
CA ALA A 66 -0.91 1.63 2.56
C ALA A 66 -0.97 1.16 1.11
N MET A 67 -2.04 1.51 0.41
CA MET A 67 -2.24 1.24 -1.02
C MET A 67 -2.46 2.57 -1.72
N GLU A 68 -1.61 2.87 -2.70
CA GLU A 68 -1.58 4.14 -3.41
C GLU A 68 -1.69 3.91 -4.92
N LEU A 69 -2.42 4.80 -5.58
CA LEU A 69 -2.66 4.84 -7.01
C LEU A 69 -2.41 6.23 -7.56
N TRP A 70 -1.70 6.36 -8.68
CA TRP A 70 -1.50 7.65 -9.34
C TRP A 70 -1.39 7.51 -10.85
N THR A 71 -1.70 8.59 -11.58
CA THR A 71 -1.39 8.71 -13.02
C THR A 71 -0.05 9.42 -13.20
N ALA A 72 0.56 9.26 -14.38
CA ALA A 72 1.67 10.11 -14.78
C ALA A 72 1.24 11.59 -14.72
N GLY A 73 1.99 12.41 -13.98
CA GLY A 73 1.69 13.85 -13.81
C GLY A 73 0.68 14.21 -12.72
N CYS A 74 0.17 13.26 -11.92
CA CYS A 74 -0.63 13.58 -10.75
C CYS A 74 0.26 13.78 -9.51
N GLU A 75 0.11 14.92 -8.82
CA GLU A 75 0.87 15.22 -7.59
C GLU A 75 0.30 14.52 -6.34
N ILE A 76 -0.96 14.11 -6.37
CA ILE A 76 -1.65 13.53 -5.21
C ILE A 76 -2.14 12.13 -5.56
N PRO A 77 -1.50 11.06 -5.04
CA PRO A 77 -2.00 9.71 -5.21
C PRO A 77 -3.32 9.52 -4.46
N THR A 78 -4.25 8.80 -5.08
CA THR A 78 -5.38 8.20 -4.36
C THR A 78 -4.82 7.15 -3.42
N ALA A 79 -5.17 7.23 -2.14
CA ALA A 79 -4.57 6.39 -1.12
C ALA A 79 -5.63 5.84 -0.16
N ASP A 80 -5.53 4.57 0.19
CA ASP A 80 -6.21 3.98 1.34
C ASP A 80 -5.19 3.32 2.26
N ALA A 81 -5.47 3.36 3.56
CA ALA A 81 -4.61 2.77 4.56
C ALA A 81 -5.42 2.10 5.67
N ARG A 82 -4.95 0.95 6.13
CA ARG A 82 -5.65 0.12 7.12
C ARG A 82 -4.66 -0.49 8.09
N MET A 83 -5.06 -0.58 9.36
CA MET A 83 -4.41 -1.46 10.31
C MET A 83 -4.81 -2.89 9.99
N ILE A 84 -3.85 -3.80 10.08
CA ILE A 84 -4.01 -5.23 9.83
C ILE A 84 -3.28 -6.01 10.93
N ARG A 85 -3.85 -7.14 11.32
CA ARG A 85 -3.34 -8.03 12.36
C ARG A 85 -2.98 -9.40 11.83
N THR A 86 -3.45 -9.75 10.64
CA THR A 86 -3.23 -11.06 10.04
C THR A 86 -2.89 -10.92 8.55
N ALA A 87 -2.28 -11.96 7.99
CA ALA A 87 -2.07 -12.05 6.56
C ALA A 87 -3.40 -12.12 5.78
N GLU A 88 -4.46 -12.69 6.39
CA GLU A 88 -5.80 -12.73 5.81
C GLU A 88 -6.41 -11.32 5.70
N GLU A 89 -6.26 -10.49 6.74
CA GLU A 89 -6.69 -9.09 6.71
C GLU A 89 -5.92 -8.27 5.66
N LEU A 90 -4.63 -8.59 5.44
CA LEU A 90 -3.85 -8.00 4.35
C LEU A 90 -4.41 -8.39 2.98
N VAL A 91 -4.68 -9.67 2.74
CA VAL A 91 -5.28 -10.13 1.49
C VAL A 91 -6.64 -9.46 1.28
N GLN A 92 -7.49 -9.46 2.30
CA GLN A 92 -8.80 -8.82 2.23
C GLN A 92 -8.69 -7.31 1.99
N ALA A 93 -7.71 -6.62 2.59
CA ALA A 93 -7.47 -5.21 2.33
C ALA A 93 -7.10 -4.96 0.86
N CYS A 94 -6.21 -5.78 0.30
CA CYS A 94 -5.79 -5.70 -1.09
C CYS A 94 -6.91 -6.04 -2.08
N GLU A 95 -7.75 -7.03 -1.78
CA GLU A 95 -8.87 -7.47 -2.63
C GLU A 95 -10.06 -6.51 -2.57
N SER A 96 -10.34 -5.93 -1.39
CA SER A 96 -11.42 -4.96 -1.19
C SER A 96 -11.03 -3.53 -1.56
N PHE A 97 -9.77 -3.30 -1.91
CA PHE A 97 -9.35 -2.04 -2.47
C PHE A 97 -9.87 -1.99 -3.91
N ASP A 98 -10.96 -1.26 -4.12
CA ASP A 98 -11.45 -0.90 -5.44
C ASP A 98 -10.87 0.47 -5.84
N PRO A 99 -9.90 0.50 -6.77
CA PRO A 99 -9.37 1.72 -7.35
C PRO A 99 -10.47 2.64 -7.92
N ARG A 100 -11.53 2.07 -8.49
CA ARG A 100 -12.62 2.81 -9.13
C ARG A 100 -13.41 3.60 -8.11
N GLU A 101 -13.82 2.95 -7.02
CA GLU A 101 -14.53 3.63 -5.94
C GLU A 101 -13.67 4.69 -5.28
N ARG A 102 -12.37 4.42 -5.06
CA ARG A 102 -11.49 5.37 -4.38
C ARG A 102 -11.13 6.58 -5.22
N MET A 103 -10.81 6.37 -6.49
CA MET A 103 -10.66 7.50 -7.41
C MET A 103 -11.99 8.26 -7.49
N SER A 104 -13.13 7.60 -7.68
CA SER A 104 -14.44 8.27 -7.75
C SER A 104 -14.77 9.12 -6.52
N LEU A 105 -14.40 8.69 -5.30
CA LEU A 105 -14.62 9.47 -4.08
C LEU A 105 -13.74 10.72 -4.01
N ASP A 106 -12.45 10.58 -4.31
CA ASP A 106 -11.51 11.71 -4.34
C ASP A 106 -11.83 12.67 -5.51
N PHE A 107 -12.29 12.13 -6.64
CA PHE A 107 -12.80 12.88 -7.78
C PHE A 107 -14.11 13.58 -7.47
N SER A 108 -15.09 12.93 -6.85
CA SER A 108 -16.38 13.57 -6.48
C SER A 108 -16.17 14.76 -5.54
N ARG A 109 -15.19 14.65 -4.65
CA ARG A 109 -14.78 15.73 -3.76
C ARG A 109 -14.13 16.88 -4.54
N SER A 110 -13.24 16.58 -5.49
CA SER A 110 -12.55 17.58 -6.33
C SER A 110 -13.45 18.19 -7.42
N LEU A 111 -14.42 17.43 -7.94
CA LEU A 111 -15.39 17.84 -8.97
C LEU A 111 -16.53 18.68 -8.42
N SER A 112 -16.77 18.64 -7.10
CA SER A 112 -17.64 19.62 -6.46
C SER A 112 -17.16 21.07 -6.68
N GLU A 113 -15.91 21.26 -7.11
CA GLU A 113 -15.28 22.54 -7.38
C GLU A 113 -15.24 22.92 -8.88
N VAL A 114 -15.44 21.98 -9.83
CA VAL A 114 -15.30 22.25 -11.28
C VAL A 114 -16.37 21.52 -12.11
N ARG A 115 -17.39 22.26 -12.61
CA ARG A 115 -18.45 21.73 -13.48
C ARG A 115 -17.93 21.48 -14.92
N GLY A 116 -17.99 20.22 -15.39
CA GLY A 116 -17.90 19.86 -16.81
C GLY A 116 -16.82 18.84 -17.20
N ALA A 117 -15.73 18.73 -16.42
CA ALA A 117 -14.62 17.81 -16.70
C ALA A 117 -14.88 16.34 -16.24
N ALA A 118 -16.01 16.09 -15.58
CA ALA A 118 -16.26 14.84 -14.84
C ALA A 118 -16.39 13.59 -15.73
N VAL A 119 -17.07 13.69 -16.87
CA VAL A 119 -17.52 12.50 -17.64
C VAL A 119 -16.40 11.93 -18.51
N ALA A 120 -15.67 12.78 -19.23
CA ALA A 120 -14.53 12.35 -20.05
C ALA A 120 -13.40 11.78 -19.17
N THR A 121 -13.13 12.43 -18.04
CA THR A 121 -12.14 11.98 -17.05
C THR A 121 -12.54 10.63 -16.43
N LYS A 122 -13.83 10.43 -16.12
CA LYS A 122 -14.34 9.14 -15.62
C LYS A 122 -14.12 7.99 -16.61
N MET A 123 -14.43 8.19 -17.90
CA MET A 123 -14.22 7.16 -18.93
C MET A 123 -12.73 6.84 -19.12
N THR A 124 -11.85 7.85 -19.10
CA THR A 124 -10.40 7.64 -19.17
C THR A 124 -9.90 6.84 -17.97
N ILE A 125 -10.38 7.12 -16.76
CA ILE A 125 -10.03 6.38 -15.55
C ILE A 125 -10.51 4.93 -15.62
N GLU A 126 -11.74 4.69 -16.08
CA GLU A 126 -12.28 3.34 -16.23
C GLU A 126 -11.42 2.47 -17.16
N SER A 127 -11.00 3.02 -18.32
CA SER A 127 -10.09 2.34 -19.25
C SER A 127 -8.69 2.12 -18.67
N LEU A 128 -8.15 3.10 -17.94
CA LEU A 128 -6.86 2.94 -17.24
C LEU A 128 -6.93 1.83 -16.20
N LEU A 129 -8.04 1.74 -15.46
CA LEU A 129 -8.20 0.74 -14.40
C LEU A 129 -8.31 -0.69 -14.92
N GLU A 130 -8.94 -0.89 -16.08
CA GLU A 130 -8.93 -2.19 -16.75
C GLU A 130 -7.53 -2.58 -17.22
N ALA A 131 -6.78 -1.63 -17.77
CA ALA A 131 -5.42 -1.85 -18.25
C ALA A 131 -4.40 -2.12 -17.13
N THR A 132 -4.72 -1.79 -15.87
CA THR A 132 -3.76 -1.88 -14.75
C THR A 132 -4.10 -2.94 -13.70
N ALA A 133 -5.15 -3.74 -13.93
CA ALA A 133 -5.58 -4.79 -13.00
C ALA A 133 -4.52 -5.90 -12.81
N ASP A 134 -3.85 -6.31 -13.88
CA ASP A 134 -2.82 -7.37 -13.83
C ASP A 134 -1.54 -6.89 -13.13
N ASP A 135 -1.13 -5.64 -13.37
CA ASP A 135 0.03 -5.01 -12.73
C ASP A 135 -0.21 -4.83 -11.22
N TYR A 136 -1.44 -4.45 -10.83
CA TYR A 136 -1.84 -4.39 -9.42
C TYR A 136 -1.79 -5.77 -8.76
N ARG A 137 -2.33 -6.81 -9.41
CA ARG A 137 -2.25 -8.19 -8.91
C ARG A 137 -0.81 -8.67 -8.74
N ALA A 138 0.06 -8.35 -9.69
CA ALA A 138 1.48 -8.68 -9.60
C ALA A 138 2.14 -8.00 -8.39
N THR A 139 1.80 -6.73 -8.14
CA THR A 139 2.27 -5.95 -6.99
C THR A 139 1.80 -6.56 -5.66
N VAL A 140 0.52 -6.95 -5.56
CA VAL A 140 -0.04 -7.65 -4.39
C VAL A 140 0.67 -8.98 -4.16
N LEU A 141 0.87 -9.78 -5.22
CA LEU A 141 1.57 -11.06 -5.11
C LEU A 141 3.03 -10.89 -4.67
N ALA A 142 3.72 -9.83 -5.10
CA ALA A 142 5.07 -9.53 -4.66
C ALA A 142 5.12 -9.28 -3.14
N ILE A 143 4.16 -8.52 -2.60
CA ILE A 143 4.03 -8.31 -1.15
C ILE A 143 3.73 -9.62 -0.42
N LEU A 144 2.75 -10.41 -0.88
CA LEU A 144 2.35 -11.65 -0.22
C LEU A 144 3.43 -12.75 -0.25
N ARG A 145 4.33 -12.70 -1.23
CA ARG A 145 5.48 -13.61 -1.32
C ARG A 145 6.64 -13.19 -0.42
N ASP A 146 6.64 -11.97 0.13
CA ASP A 146 7.69 -11.53 1.04
C ASP A 146 7.60 -12.28 2.39
N PRO A 147 8.68 -12.92 2.85
CA PRO A 147 8.69 -13.66 4.13
C PRO A 147 8.27 -12.81 5.34
N ARG A 148 8.47 -11.49 5.30
CA ARG A 148 8.07 -10.57 6.38
C ARG A 148 6.57 -10.30 6.36
N ALA A 149 5.93 -10.34 5.19
CA ALA A 149 4.47 -10.30 5.10
C ALA A 149 3.84 -11.61 5.62
N GLN A 150 4.54 -12.73 5.45
CA GLN A 150 4.12 -14.03 5.98
C GLN A 150 4.31 -14.12 7.50
N SER A 151 5.29 -13.41 8.07
CA SER A 151 5.48 -13.35 9.53
C SER A 151 4.39 -12.53 10.25
N VAL A 152 3.55 -11.78 9.53
CA VAL A 152 2.36 -11.11 10.08
C VAL A 152 1.39 -12.13 10.70
N ALA A 153 1.40 -13.40 10.24
CA ALA A 153 0.63 -14.48 10.84
C ALA A 153 1.24 -15.06 12.13
N ALA A 154 2.49 -14.72 12.46
CA ALA A 154 3.24 -15.35 13.56
C ALA A 154 3.41 -14.46 14.81
N HIS A 155 3.15 -13.15 14.72
CA HIS A 155 3.20 -12.21 15.84
C HIS A 155 1.81 -11.91 16.39
N VAL A 156 1.13 -12.94 16.88
CA VAL A 156 0.08 -12.74 17.89
C VAL A 156 0.81 -12.70 19.23
N PRO A 157 0.90 -11.55 19.92
CA PRO A 157 1.39 -11.56 21.30
C PRO A 157 0.48 -12.51 22.10
N PRO A 158 1.04 -13.44 22.89
CA PRO A 158 0.21 -14.27 23.76
C PRO A 158 -0.54 -13.32 24.69
N ASN A 159 -1.87 -13.33 24.63
CA ASN A 159 -2.71 -12.63 25.59
C ASN A 159 -2.23 -13.00 27.00
N ILE A 160 -1.78 -12.00 27.76
CA ILE A 160 -1.58 -12.06 29.21
C ILE A 160 -2.89 -11.66 29.87
#